data_AF-A0A228Q5Y6-F1
#
_entry.id   AF-A0A228Q5Y6-F1
#
_cell.length_a   1.000
_cell.length_b   1.000
_cell.length_c   1.000
_cell.angle_alpha   90.00
_cell.angle_beta   90.00
_cell.angle_gamma   90.00
#
_symmetry.space_group_name_H-M   'P 1'
#
loop_
_entity.id
_entity.type
_entity.pdbx_description
1 polymer ?
#
loop_
_entity_poly.entity_id
_entity_poly.type
_entity_poly.pdbx_seq_one_letter_code
_entity_poly.pdbx_strand_id
1 'polypeptide(L)' 'MNDSLTTAEAFRAMLIFLDRYYERCGCQSEDIAILLSGMSQTLWADGSTNDPAQWHDWLAAVEAAKDKEAG' A
#
# COMPACT_ATOMS: atom_id res chain seq x y z
N MET A 1 8.45 -21.28 3.74
CA MET A 1 8.38 -19.81 3.81
C MET A 1 7.43 -19.49 4.96
N ASN A 2 7.64 -18.39 5.67
CA ASN A 2 6.64 -17.92 6.60
C ASN A 2 5.63 -17.12 5.76
N ASP A 3 4.42 -17.64 5.60
CA ASP A 3 3.45 -17.06 4.66
C ASP A 3 2.76 -15.80 5.22
N SER A 4 3.08 -15.41 6.46
CA SER A 4 2.54 -14.23 7.12
C SER A 4 3.45 -13.02 6.93
N LEU A 5 2.87 -11.92 6.44
CA LEU A 5 3.50 -10.60 6.37
C LEU A 5 3.12 -9.77 7.60
N THR A 6 4.04 -8.96 8.10
CA THR A 6 3.69 -7.85 8.99
C THR A 6 2.83 -6.82 8.26
N THR A 7 2.09 -5.99 9.00
CA THR A 7 1.26 -4.91 8.42
C THR A 7 2.06 -4.00 7.47
N ALA A 8 3.31 -3.69 7.80
CA ALA A 8 4.19 -2.88 6.96
C ALA A 8 4.72 -3.63 5.73
N GLU A 9 4.99 -4.93 5.83
CA GLU A 9 5.35 -5.76 4.68
C GLU A 9 4.18 -5.94 3.71
N ALA A 10 2.97 -6.11 4.23
CA ALA A 10 1.76 -6.19 3.41
C ALA A 10 1.46 -4.86 2.71
N PHE A 11 1.69 -3.71 3.37
CA PHE A 11 1.59 -2.40 2.73
C PHE A 11 2.58 -2.24 1.57
N ARG A 12 3.85 -2.62 1.80
CA ARG A 12 4.88 -2.61 0.75
C ARG A 12 4.55 -3.56 -0.40
N ALA A 13 4.01 -4.74 -0.09
CA ALA A 13 3.56 -5.69 -1.10
C ALA A 13 2.42 -5.10 -1.96
N MET A 14 1.45 -4.41 -1.34
CA MET A 14 0.39 -3.69 -2.03
C MET A 14 0.94 -2.58 -2.94
N LEU A 15 1.86 -1.76 -2.44
CA LEU A 15 2.52 -0.72 -3.24
C LEU A 15 3.20 -1.30 -4.48
N ILE A 16 4.02 -2.35 -4.31
CA ILE A 16 4.71 -3.03 -5.41
C ILE A 16 3.72 -3.61 -6.43
N PHE A 17 2.61 -4.18 -5.96
CA PHE A 17 1.60 -4.75 -6.83
C PHE A 17 0.90 -3.68 -7.68
N LEU A 18 0.47 -2.58 -7.06
CA LEU A 18 -0.20 -1.47 -7.74
C LEU A 18 0.73 -0.76 -8.73
N ASP A 19 2.00 -0.58 -8.38
CA ASP A 19 3.02 0.02 -9.25
C ASP A 19 3.21 -0.82 -10.52
N ARG A 20 3.39 -2.13 -10.38
CA ARG A 20 3.46 -3.06 -11.53
C ARG A 20 2.18 -3.06 -12.36
N TYR A 21 1.02 -2.92 -11.73
CA TYR A 21 -0.25 -2.82 -12.45
C TYR A 21 -0.31 -1.53 -13.27
N TYR A 22 0.08 -0.41 -12.67
CA TYR A 22 0.15 0.90 -13.32
C TYR A 22 1.08 0.89 -14.52
N GLU A 23 2.28 0.33 -14.39
CA GLU A 23 3.24 0.12 -15.47
C GLU A 23 2.65 -0.71 -16.62
N ARG A 24 2.00 -1.84 -16.30
CA ARG A 24 1.34 -2.70 -17.30
C ARG A 24 0.24 -1.99 -18.07
N CYS A 25 -0.41 -0.99 -17.46
CA CYS A 25 -1.44 -0.17 -18.10
C CYS A 25 -0.86 1.08 -18.80
N GLY A 26 0.45 1.14 -19.03
CA GLY A 26 1.11 2.22 -19.75
C GLY A 26 1.15 3.54 -18.99
N CYS A 27 1.02 3.52 -17.67
CA CYS A 27 1.12 4.68 -16.79
C CYS A 27 0.11 5.80 -17.12
N GLN A 28 -1.09 5.47 -17.59
CA GLN A 28 -2.04 6.48 -18.09
C GLN A 28 -3.04 7.00 -17.03
N SER A 29 -3.24 6.26 -15.94
CA SER A 29 -4.20 6.66 -14.90
C SER A 29 -3.59 7.66 -13.93
N GLU A 30 -4.07 8.90 -13.98
CA GLU A 30 -3.67 9.96 -13.04
C GLU A 30 -4.03 9.60 -11.59
N ASP A 31 -5.20 9.02 -11.36
CA ASP A 31 -5.64 8.59 -10.03
C ASP A 31 -4.68 7.57 -9.40
N ILE A 32 -4.22 6.59 -10.19
CA ILE A 32 -3.25 5.59 -9.71
C ILE A 32 -1.88 6.26 -9.47
N ALA A 33 -1.47 7.20 -10.33
CA ALA A 33 -0.23 7.94 -10.14
C ALA A 33 -0.24 8.75 -8.83
N ILE A 34 -1.35 9.42 -8.53
CA ILE A 34 -1.55 10.19 -7.28
C ILE A 34 -1.51 9.24 -6.08
N LEU A 35 -2.22 8.12 -6.14
CA LEU A 35 -2.21 7.11 -5.08
C LEU A 35 -0.80 6.58 -4.80
N LEU A 36 -0.08 6.15 -5.84
CA LEU A 36 1.30 5.64 -5.72
C LEU A 36 2.25 6.70 -5.16
N SER A 37 2.10 7.95 -5.57
CA SER A 37 2.87 9.08 -5.05
C SER A 37 2.65 9.29 -3.55
N GLY A 38 1.40 9.26 -3.08
CA GLY A 38 1.05 9.38 -1.66
C GLY A 38 1.51 8.19 -0.82
N MET A 39 1.44 6.97 -1.38
CA MET A 39 1.86 5.74 -0.72
C MET A 39 3.38 5.56 -0.67
N SER A 40 4.14 6.21 -1.54
CA SER A 40 5.59 6.02 -1.63
C SER A 40 6.28 6.27 -0.29
N GLN A 41 7.21 5.38 0.06
CA GLN A 41 8.00 5.41 1.29
C GLN A 41 9.48 5.79 1.04
N THR A 42 9.80 6.25 -0.17
CA THR A 42 11.19 6.47 -0.60
C THR A 42 11.73 7.84 -0.23
N LEU A 43 10.87 8.79 0.15
CA LEU A 43 11.26 10.17 0.40
C LEU A 43 11.87 10.37 1.79
N TRP A 44 11.39 9.61 2.77
CA TRP A 44 11.76 9.78 4.17
C TRP A 44 12.68 8.64 4.64
N ALA A 45 13.71 9.01 5.40
CA ALA A 45 14.70 8.05 5.90
C ALA A 45 14.14 7.05 6.92
N ASP A 46 12.99 7.36 7.51
CA ASP A 46 12.26 6.50 8.46
C ASP A 46 11.31 5.49 7.78
N GLY A 47 11.16 5.57 6.45
CA GLY A 47 10.25 4.72 5.68
C GLY A 47 8.77 5.09 5.85
N SER A 48 8.46 6.28 6.37
CA SER A 48 7.10 6.82 6.40
C SER A 48 6.55 7.01 4.98
N THR A 49 5.22 6.96 4.82
CA THR A 49 4.56 7.31 3.56
C THR A 49 4.67 8.81 3.29
N ASN A 50 4.60 9.21 2.02
CA ASN A 50 4.52 10.64 1.65
C ASN A 50 3.25 11.30 2.20
N ASP A 51 2.16 10.55 2.27
CA ASP A 51 0.90 10.97 2.88
C ASP A 51 0.60 10.12 4.13
N PRO A 52 0.68 10.69 5.36
CA PRO A 52 0.35 9.97 6.59
C PRO A 52 -1.09 9.44 6.65
N ALA A 53 -2.04 10.06 5.93
CA ALA A 53 -3.43 9.59 5.90
C ALA A 53 -3.54 8.20 5.24
N GLN A 54 -2.73 7.94 4.20
CA GLN A 54 -2.68 6.64 3.53
C GLN A 54 -2.27 5.50 4.47
N TRP A 55 -1.37 5.77 5.42
CA TRP A 55 -0.99 4.77 6.42
C TRP A 55 -2.15 4.48 7.38
N HIS A 56 -2.91 5.51 7.78
CA HIS A 56 -4.08 5.32 8.63
C HIS A 56 -5.18 4.52 7.91
N ASP A 57 -5.45 4.85 6.65
CA ASP A 57 -6.42 4.14 5.81
C ASP A 57 -6.02 2.67 5.62
N TRP A 58 -4.72 2.41 5.46
CA TRP A 58 -4.18 1.05 5.41
C TRP A 58 -4.43 0.26 6.70
N LEU A 59 -4.14 0.86 7.87
CA LEU A 59 -4.39 0.19 9.15
C LEU A 59 -5.88 -0.17 9.31
N ALA A 60 -6.78 0.75 8.93
CA ALA A 60 -8.22 0.50 8.94
C ALA A 60 -8.62 -0.64 7.99
N ALA A 61 -8.03 -0.68 6.78
CA ALA A 61 -8.27 -1.75 5.82
C ALA A 61 -7.78 -3.13 6.33
N VAL A 62 -6.63 -3.16 7.01
CA VAL A 62 -6.07 -4.39 7.60
C VAL A 62 -6.95 -4.92 8.74
N GLU A 63 -7.42 -4.05 9.63
CA GLU A 63 -8.36 -4.45 10.69
C GLU A 63 -9.65 -5.01 10.08
N ALA A 64 -10.24 -4.30 9.10
CA ALA A 64 -11.43 -4.78 8.40
C ALA A 64 -11.24 -6.11 7.66
N ALA A 65 -10.05 -6.36 7.11
CA ALA A 65 -9.72 -7.61 6.43
C ALA A 65 -9.63 -8.79 7.42
N LYS A 66 -9.08 -8.56 8.61
CA LYS A 66 -8.98 -9.57 9.68
C LYS A 66 -10.35 -9.86 10.31
N ASP A 67 -11.18 -8.83 10.51
CA ASP A 67 -12.51 -8.99 11.09
C ASP A 67 -13.43 -9.85 10.21
N LYS A 68 -13.23 -9.83 8.89
CA LYS A 68 -13.99 -10.68 7.95
C LYS A 68 -13.65 -12.17 8.02
N GLU A 69 -12.54 -12.57 8.64
CA GLU A 69 -12.23 -14.00 8.86
C GLU A 69 -12.96 -14.59 10.09
N ALA A 70 -13.69 -13.79 10.85
CA ALA A 70 -14.46 -14.22 12.04
C ALA A 70 -15.97 -14.46 11.77
N GLY A 71 -16.42 -14.41 10.51
CA GLY A 71 -17.83 -14.56 10.10
C GLY A 71 -18.12 -15.83 9.31
#